data_AF-A0A7X0DPR4-F1
#
_entry.id   AF-A0A7X0DPR4-F1
#
_cell.length_a   1.000
_cell.length_b   1.000
_cell.length_c   1.000
_cell.angle_alpha   90.00
_cell.angle_beta   90.00
_cell.angle_gamma   90.00
#
_symmetry.space_group_name_H-M   'P 1'
#
loop_
_entity.id
_entity.type
_entity.pdbx_description
1 polymer ?
#
loop_
_entity_poly.entity_id
_entity_poly.type
_entity_poly.pdbx_seq_one_letter_code
_entity_poly.pdbx_strand_id
1 'polypeptide(L)'
;MRLYLIGFALVLALIGCAQKGAEPKNTSQKYNDQEIIDSNKAPKDAKQDLPTVTENSVSLFSGNEIFVSKEKNSSGKYDLRTTIDQVELKGTSDKNNGSGSLEGVKSDKSKVKLTVADDLNTITVETFDTSNQKISSKVTKKHGSITEETLKANKLDSKKITRSNDTVLEYSQMTDADNATKAVETLKNGIKFEGNLVGGKTTLKLVEGTVTLTREIEKDGKVKVFLNDTASGSTKKTATWQEATNTLTISADSKKTKDLVFLTDGTITVQKYNTAGTALEGSAAEIKDLSELKSALK
;
A
#
# COMPACT_ATOMS: atom_id res chain seq x y z
N MET A 1 -3.97 -0.53 -31.16
CA MET A 1 -4.05 -1.85 -30.51
C MET A 1 -2.66 -2.42 -30.34
N ARG A 2 -2.12 -2.45 -29.11
CA ARG A 2 -1.03 -3.34 -28.70
C ARG A 2 -1.25 -3.66 -27.22
N LEU A 3 -1.70 -4.89 -26.97
CA LEU A 3 -1.75 -5.48 -25.64
C LEU A 3 -0.33 -5.83 -25.21
N TYR A 4 0.06 -5.45 -23.99
CA TYR A 4 1.19 -6.07 -23.30
C TYR A 4 0.62 -6.83 -22.09
N LEU A 5 0.43 -8.14 -22.27
CA LEU A 5 0.39 -9.10 -21.17
C LEU A 5 1.81 -9.25 -20.63
N ILE A 6 2.04 -8.93 -19.37
CA ILE A 6 3.23 -9.39 -18.64
C ILE A 6 2.71 -10.35 -17.57
N GLY A 7 2.86 -11.65 -17.86
CA GLY A 7 2.62 -12.72 -16.90
C GLY A 7 3.73 -12.76 -15.86
N PHE A 8 3.34 -12.70 -14.59
CA PHE A 8 4.23 -12.95 -13.47
C PHE A 8 4.17 -14.45 -13.14
N ALA A 9 5.28 -15.15 -13.37
CA ALA A 9 5.47 -16.51 -12.88
C ALA A 9 5.88 -16.44 -11.40
N LEU A 10 5.04 -16.96 -10.51
CA LEU A 10 5.33 -17.11 -9.09
C LEU A 10 6.07 -18.44 -8.87
N VAL A 11 7.35 -18.38 -8.50
CA VAL A 11 8.13 -19.54 -8.05
C VAL A 11 7.99 -19.64 -6.54
N LEU A 12 7.23 -20.62 -6.06
CA LEU A 12 7.14 -20.98 -4.65
C LEU A 12 8.30 -21.92 -4.29
N ALA A 13 9.22 -21.46 -3.44
CA ALA A 13 10.18 -22.33 -2.78
C ALA A 13 9.55 -22.88 -1.48
N LEU A 14 9.30 -24.19 -1.47
CA LEU A 14 8.95 -24.97 -0.28
C LEU A 14 10.20 -25.17 0.59
N ILE A 15 10.11 -24.78 1.86
CA ILE A 15 10.98 -25.33 2.91
C ILE A 15 10.06 -25.91 3.98
N GLY A 16 10.04 -27.25 4.05
CA GLY A 16 9.46 -27.99 5.14
C GLY A 16 10.52 -28.32 6.21
N CYS A 17 10.08 -28.30 7.48
CA CYS A 17 10.29 -29.31 8.53
C CYS A 17 9.75 -28.68 9.83
N ALA A 18 8.58 -29.10 10.31
CA ALA A 18 8.38 -30.23 11.24
C ALA A 18 8.65 -29.85 12.71
N GLN A 19 7.57 -29.69 13.48
CA GLN A 19 7.54 -30.15 14.87
C GLN A 19 6.14 -30.61 15.25
N LYS A 20 6.12 -31.72 15.97
CA LYS A 20 5.04 -32.67 16.18
C LYS A 20 4.59 -32.59 17.63
N GLY A 21 3.27 -32.49 17.85
CA GLY A 21 2.59 -33.04 19.02
C GLY A 21 2.39 -32.13 20.24
N ALA A 22 1.14 -31.72 20.47
CA ALA A 22 0.34 -32.14 21.63
C ALA A 22 -1.05 -31.46 21.57
N GLU A 23 -2.11 -32.26 21.58
CA GLU A 23 -3.51 -31.85 21.71
C GLU A 23 -3.99 -32.09 23.17
N PRO A 24 -5.16 -31.59 23.59
CA PRO A 24 -5.27 -30.55 24.63
C PRO A 24 -5.80 -31.09 25.97
N LYS A 25 -5.56 -30.34 27.05
CA LYS A 25 -6.24 -30.56 28.34
C LYS A 25 -7.16 -29.39 28.68
N ASN A 26 -8.42 -29.75 28.86
CA ASN A 26 -9.50 -29.05 29.54
C ASN A 26 -9.05 -28.06 30.63
N THR A 27 -9.48 -26.82 30.51
CA THR A 27 -9.97 -26.04 31.65
C THR A 27 -11.13 -25.17 31.21
N SER A 28 -12.28 -25.48 31.81
CA SER A 28 -13.53 -24.75 31.80
C SER A 28 -13.40 -23.37 32.44
N GLN A 29 -13.84 -22.33 31.74
CA GLN A 29 -14.35 -21.13 32.42
C GLN A 29 -15.46 -20.49 31.58
N LYS A 30 -16.68 -20.59 32.12
CA LYS A 30 -17.85 -19.85 31.70
C LYS A 30 -17.63 -18.37 32.00
N TYR A 31 -17.79 -17.51 31.00
CA TYR A 31 -18.37 -16.19 31.19
C TYR A 31 -19.28 -15.91 29.99
N ASN A 32 -20.59 -15.91 30.27
CA ASN A 32 -21.57 -15.20 29.47
C ASN A 32 -21.24 -13.72 29.61
N ASP A 33 -21.04 -13.03 28.49
CA ASP A 33 -21.53 -11.67 28.31
C ASP A 33 -21.96 -11.52 26.86
N GLN A 34 -23.27 -11.63 26.71
CA GLN A 34 -24.00 -11.30 25.50
C GLN A 34 -23.95 -9.77 25.42
N GLU A 35 -23.04 -9.23 24.63
CA GLU A 35 -23.06 -7.81 24.30
C GLU A 35 -24.35 -7.55 23.51
N ILE A 36 -25.37 -7.10 24.25
CA ILE A 36 -26.57 -6.48 23.71
C ILE A 36 -26.07 -5.24 22.98
N ILE A 37 -26.03 -5.30 21.65
CA ILE A 37 -25.84 -4.14 20.80
C ILE A 37 -27.05 -3.24 21.03
N ASP A 38 -26.90 -2.28 21.94
CA ASP A 38 -27.86 -1.22 22.18
C ASP A 38 -28.00 -0.43 20.88
N SER A 39 -29.11 -0.65 20.19
CA SER A 39 -29.37 -0.17 18.83
C SER A 39 -29.72 1.33 18.77
N ASN A 40 -29.42 2.08 19.82
CA ASN A 40 -29.82 3.48 19.99
C ASN A 40 -28.63 4.44 20.06
N LYS A 41 -27.79 4.41 19.02
CA LYS A 41 -26.99 5.58 18.61
C LYS A 41 -26.55 5.47 17.15
N ALA A 42 -27.53 5.35 16.26
CA ALA A 42 -27.30 5.58 14.84
C ALA A 42 -27.00 7.07 14.60
N PRO A 43 -25.97 7.43 13.80
CA PRO A 43 -25.91 8.74 13.19
C PRO A 43 -27.16 8.91 12.33
N LYS A 44 -27.94 9.97 12.59
CA LYS A 44 -29.04 10.35 11.71
C LYS A 44 -28.44 10.72 10.34
N ASP A 45 -29.03 10.16 9.29
CA ASP A 45 -28.79 10.43 7.86
C ASP A 45 -27.72 9.60 7.10
N ALA A 46 -27.74 8.28 7.27
CA ALA A 46 -27.33 7.37 6.20
C ALA A 46 -28.42 6.33 5.97
N LYS A 47 -29.21 6.46 4.89
CA LYS A 47 -30.01 5.32 4.40
C LYS A 47 -29.03 4.22 4.03
N GLN A 48 -28.97 3.16 4.82
CA GLN A 48 -28.24 1.96 4.47
C GLN A 48 -28.95 1.35 3.24
N ASP A 49 -28.24 1.28 2.13
CA ASP A 49 -28.75 0.73 0.88
C ASP A 49 -28.79 -0.79 1.04
N LEU A 50 -29.99 -1.38 1.12
CA LEU A 50 -30.20 -2.82 1.36
C LEU A 50 -30.51 -3.53 0.04
N PRO A 51 -30.17 -4.83 -0.09
CA PRO A 51 -30.60 -5.60 -1.25
C PRO A 51 -32.13 -5.66 -1.31
N THR A 52 -32.69 -5.54 -2.51
CA THR A 52 -34.11 -5.84 -2.72
C THR A 52 -34.34 -7.35 -2.72
N VAL A 53 -35.59 -7.79 -2.57
CA VAL A 53 -35.95 -9.22 -2.62
C VAL A 53 -35.55 -9.90 -3.94
N THR A 54 -35.37 -9.12 -5.00
CA THR A 54 -34.96 -9.55 -6.34
C THR A 54 -33.45 -9.52 -6.57
N GLU A 55 -32.66 -9.20 -5.55
CA GLU A 55 -31.21 -9.06 -5.66
C GLU A 55 -30.46 -10.01 -4.72
N ASN A 56 -29.25 -10.39 -5.14
CA ASN A 56 -28.23 -10.95 -4.29
C ASN A 56 -27.21 -9.87 -3.96
N SER A 57 -26.56 -10.03 -2.81
CA SER A 57 -25.49 -9.14 -2.40
C SER A 57 -24.12 -9.80 -2.58
N VAL A 58 -23.15 -9.03 -3.06
CA VAL A 58 -21.75 -9.43 -3.24
C VAL A 58 -20.85 -8.44 -2.52
N SER A 59 -20.23 -8.87 -1.43
CA SER A 59 -19.24 -8.08 -0.72
C SER A 59 -17.92 -8.02 -1.49
N LEU A 60 -17.42 -6.81 -1.73
CA LEU A 60 -16.13 -6.56 -2.35
C LEU A 60 -15.04 -6.46 -1.29
N PHE A 61 -13.81 -6.85 -1.65
CA PHE A 61 -12.65 -6.74 -0.76
C PHE A 61 -12.28 -5.29 -0.41
N SER A 62 -12.82 -4.29 -1.12
CA SER A 62 -12.68 -2.88 -0.77
C SER A 62 -13.62 -2.44 0.36
N GLY A 63 -14.46 -3.33 0.88
CA GLY A 63 -15.49 -3.03 1.87
C GLY A 63 -16.82 -2.54 1.29
N ASN A 64 -16.89 -2.32 -0.02
CA ASN A 64 -18.14 -1.96 -0.72
C ASN A 64 -18.99 -3.20 -1.01
N GLU A 65 -20.27 -2.99 -1.28
CA GLU A 65 -21.22 -4.06 -1.56
C GLU A 65 -21.89 -3.82 -2.91
N ILE A 66 -21.90 -4.83 -3.78
CA ILE A 66 -22.61 -4.78 -5.08
C ILE A 66 -23.87 -5.62 -4.97
N PHE A 67 -25.00 -5.01 -5.36
CA PHE A 67 -26.26 -5.70 -5.54
C PHE A 67 -26.40 -6.14 -6.99
N VAL A 68 -26.74 -7.41 -7.17
CA VAL A 68 -26.85 -8.09 -8.46
C VAL A 68 -28.27 -8.64 -8.59
N SER A 69 -28.95 -8.41 -9.71
CA SER A 69 -30.26 -9.02 -9.94
C SER A 69 -30.18 -10.55 -9.90
N LYS A 70 -31.22 -11.21 -9.37
CA LYS A 70 -31.31 -12.68 -9.38
C LYS A 70 -31.55 -13.24 -10.78
N GLU A 71 -32.27 -12.48 -11.60
CA GLU A 71 -32.65 -12.85 -12.96
C GLU A 71 -32.03 -11.90 -13.98
N LYS A 72 -31.95 -12.38 -15.23
CA LYS A 72 -31.52 -11.55 -16.37
C LYS A 72 -32.65 -10.61 -16.80
N ASN A 73 -32.28 -9.40 -17.19
CA ASN A 73 -33.15 -8.41 -17.80
C ASN A 73 -33.52 -8.80 -19.25
N SER A 74 -34.33 -7.99 -19.91
CA SER A 74 -34.79 -8.22 -21.30
C SER A 74 -33.66 -8.28 -22.33
N SER A 75 -32.47 -7.78 -22.00
CA SER A 75 -31.26 -7.86 -22.83
C SER A 75 -30.39 -9.08 -22.51
N GLY A 76 -30.85 -9.97 -21.63
CA GLY A 76 -30.12 -11.19 -21.25
C GLY A 76 -28.97 -10.96 -20.27
N LYS A 77 -28.94 -9.81 -19.56
CA LYS A 77 -27.87 -9.42 -18.63
C LYS A 77 -28.38 -9.27 -17.20
N TYR A 78 -27.49 -9.40 -16.22
CA TYR A 78 -27.78 -9.08 -14.83
C TYR A 78 -27.65 -7.58 -14.59
N ASP A 79 -28.60 -6.99 -13.87
CA ASP A 79 -28.54 -5.60 -13.45
C ASP A 79 -27.65 -5.49 -12.20
N LEU A 80 -26.81 -4.46 -12.16
CA LEU A 80 -25.89 -4.19 -11.06
C LEU A 80 -26.18 -2.81 -10.48
N ARG A 81 -26.13 -2.68 -9.15
CA ARG A 81 -26.09 -1.38 -8.47
C ARG A 81 -25.21 -1.41 -7.23
N THR A 82 -24.69 -0.25 -6.87
CA THR A 82 -23.93 -0.01 -5.63
C THR A 82 -23.98 1.47 -5.32
N THR A 83 -23.66 1.84 -4.08
CA THR A 83 -23.44 3.23 -3.71
C THR A 83 -21.96 3.45 -3.39
N ILE A 84 -21.32 4.45 -4.02
CA ILE A 84 -19.94 4.90 -3.72
C ILE A 84 -19.97 6.41 -3.51
N ASP A 85 -19.37 6.90 -2.43
CA ASP A 85 -19.32 8.34 -2.10
C ASP A 85 -20.68 9.04 -2.19
N GLN A 86 -21.73 8.38 -1.68
CA GLN A 86 -23.14 8.85 -1.72
C GLN A 86 -23.74 8.96 -3.14
N VAL A 87 -23.12 8.35 -4.14
CA VAL A 87 -23.59 8.28 -5.52
C VAL A 87 -24.06 6.86 -5.82
N GLU A 88 -25.32 6.71 -6.23
CA GLU A 88 -25.81 5.43 -6.76
C GLU A 88 -25.20 5.21 -8.16
N LEU A 89 -24.49 4.09 -8.31
CA LEU A 89 -23.94 3.62 -9.58
C LEU A 89 -24.79 2.46 -10.08
N LYS A 90 -25.11 2.45 -11.38
CA LYS A 90 -25.86 1.37 -12.03
C LYS A 90 -25.12 0.85 -13.24
N GLY A 91 -25.31 -0.43 -13.54
CA GLY A 91 -24.68 -1.09 -14.68
C GLY A 91 -25.37 -2.39 -15.02
N THR A 92 -24.82 -3.08 -16.02
CA THR A 92 -25.25 -4.44 -16.37
C THR A 92 -24.03 -5.33 -16.60
N SER A 93 -24.19 -6.63 -16.40
CA SER A 93 -23.13 -7.63 -16.61
C SER A 93 -23.67 -8.92 -17.20
N ASP A 94 -22.84 -9.62 -17.96
CA ASP A 94 -23.16 -10.96 -18.45
C ASP A 94 -23.03 -12.01 -17.32
N LYS A 95 -22.37 -11.65 -16.21
CA LYS A 95 -22.11 -12.50 -15.04
C LYS A 95 -22.93 -12.04 -13.83
N ASN A 96 -23.26 -12.99 -12.95
CA ASN A 96 -24.00 -12.74 -11.71
C ASN A 96 -23.10 -12.70 -10.46
N ASN A 97 -21.78 -12.67 -10.63
CA ASN A 97 -20.80 -12.72 -9.53
C ASN A 97 -20.41 -11.32 -9.01
N GLY A 98 -21.06 -10.26 -9.49
CA GLY A 98 -20.77 -8.87 -9.15
C GLY A 98 -19.67 -8.21 -10.01
N SER A 99 -19.03 -8.93 -10.95
CA SER A 99 -18.11 -8.29 -11.89
C SER A 99 -18.86 -7.48 -12.93
N GLY A 100 -18.26 -6.39 -13.41
CA GLY A 100 -18.88 -5.52 -14.42
C GLY A 100 -18.47 -4.05 -14.29
N SER A 101 -19.15 -3.21 -15.07
CA SER A 101 -18.97 -1.76 -15.06
C SER A 101 -20.26 -1.08 -14.62
N LEU A 102 -20.14 -0.16 -13.66
CA LEU A 102 -21.24 0.63 -13.14
C LEU A 102 -20.90 2.11 -13.24
N GLU A 103 -21.87 2.94 -13.59
CA GLU A 103 -21.69 4.38 -13.75
C GLU A 103 -22.78 5.14 -13.00
N GLY A 104 -22.44 6.35 -12.56
CA GLY A 104 -23.38 7.28 -11.95
C GLY A 104 -22.88 8.71 -12.06
N VAL A 105 -23.76 9.64 -11.72
CA VAL A 105 -23.53 11.08 -11.90
C VAL A 105 -23.71 11.77 -10.55
N LYS A 106 -22.72 12.56 -10.14
CA LYS A 106 -22.78 13.36 -8.93
C LYS A 106 -23.71 14.57 -9.12
N SER A 107 -24.04 15.24 -8.03
CA SER A 107 -24.83 16.49 -8.05
C SER A 107 -24.18 17.62 -8.86
N ASP A 108 -22.84 17.67 -8.91
CA ASP A 108 -22.07 18.62 -9.72
C ASP A 108 -21.95 18.23 -11.21
N LYS A 109 -22.66 17.17 -11.63
CA LYS A 109 -22.66 16.57 -12.97
C LYS A 109 -21.35 15.86 -13.36
N SER A 110 -20.37 15.75 -12.47
CA SER A 110 -19.23 14.86 -12.66
C SER A 110 -19.70 13.39 -12.68
N LYS A 111 -18.98 12.54 -13.41
CA LYS A 111 -19.31 11.11 -13.52
C LYS A 111 -18.38 10.28 -12.67
N VAL A 112 -18.91 9.21 -12.10
CA VAL A 112 -18.15 8.17 -11.41
C VAL A 112 -18.36 6.86 -12.14
N LYS A 113 -17.26 6.13 -12.37
CA LYS A 113 -17.28 4.80 -12.95
C LYS A 113 -16.60 3.83 -12.00
N LEU A 114 -17.30 2.76 -11.66
CA LEU A 114 -16.74 1.60 -10.99
C LEU A 114 -16.55 0.48 -12.01
N THR A 115 -15.41 -0.18 -11.98
CA THR A 115 -15.16 -1.41 -12.72
C THR A 115 -14.64 -2.47 -11.76
N VAL A 116 -15.32 -3.61 -11.71
CA VAL A 116 -14.92 -4.80 -10.96
C VAL A 116 -14.49 -5.86 -11.96
N ALA A 117 -13.23 -6.29 -11.87
CA ALA A 117 -12.67 -7.30 -12.76
C ALA A 117 -13.38 -8.65 -12.60
N ASP A 118 -13.37 -9.45 -13.66
CA ASP A 118 -14.05 -10.76 -13.69
C ASP A 118 -13.55 -11.75 -12.64
N ASP A 119 -12.27 -11.66 -12.30
CA ASP A 119 -11.63 -12.49 -11.27
C ASP A 119 -11.86 -11.97 -9.84
N LEU A 120 -12.57 -10.84 -9.70
CA LEU A 120 -12.87 -10.15 -8.44
C LEU A 120 -11.63 -9.77 -7.63
N ASN A 121 -10.46 -9.66 -8.26
CA ASN A 121 -9.20 -9.30 -7.59
C ASN A 121 -8.79 -7.85 -7.81
N THR A 122 -9.43 -7.15 -8.74
CA THR A 122 -9.14 -5.74 -9.04
C THR A 122 -10.42 -4.93 -9.09
N ILE A 123 -10.41 -3.78 -8.42
CA ILE A 123 -11.47 -2.79 -8.43
C ILE A 123 -10.87 -1.47 -8.86
N THR A 124 -11.52 -0.81 -9.82
CA THR A 124 -11.13 0.51 -10.31
C THR A 124 -12.30 1.47 -10.14
N VAL A 125 -12.06 2.58 -9.45
CA VAL A 125 -12.99 3.71 -9.37
C VAL A 125 -12.36 4.88 -10.13
N GLU A 126 -13.07 5.44 -11.09
CA GLU A 126 -12.63 6.60 -11.87
C GLU A 126 -13.64 7.74 -11.72
N THR A 127 -13.15 8.97 -11.65
CA THR A 127 -14.01 10.17 -11.71
C THR A 127 -13.69 10.95 -12.97
N PHE A 128 -14.74 11.48 -13.60
CA PHE A 128 -14.65 12.30 -14.80
C PHE A 128 -15.32 13.65 -14.58
N ASP A 129 -14.76 14.70 -15.14
CA ASP A 129 -15.38 16.03 -15.15
C ASP A 129 -16.64 16.06 -16.03
N THR A 130 -17.30 17.21 -16.06
CA THR A 130 -18.52 17.45 -16.86
C THR A 130 -18.28 17.38 -18.37
N SER A 131 -17.02 17.43 -18.82
CA SER A 131 -16.59 17.26 -20.21
C SER A 131 -16.21 15.80 -20.53
N ASN A 132 -16.47 14.86 -19.62
CA ASN A 132 -16.07 13.45 -19.68
C ASN A 132 -14.55 13.22 -19.69
N GLN A 133 -13.76 14.15 -19.19
CA GLN A 133 -12.31 13.96 -19.04
C GLN A 133 -12.01 13.36 -17.68
N LYS A 134 -11.15 12.35 -17.65
CA LYS A 134 -10.76 11.68 -16.41
C LYS A 134 -9.99 12.64 -15.50
N ILE A 135 -10.45 12.82 -14.26
CA ILE A 135 -9.81 13.67 -13.26
C ILE A 135 -9.09 12.86 -12.17
N SER A 136 -9.51 11.63 -11.92
CA SER A 136 -8.86 10.75 -10.96
C SER A 136 -9.14 9.28 -11.21
N SER A 137 -8.29 8.41 -10.65
CA SER A 137 -8.59 6.99 -10.49
C SER A 137 -8.03 6.44 -9.19
N LYS A 138 -8.72 5.42 -8.66
CA LYS A 138 -8.29 4.58 -7.56
C LYS A 138 -8.39 3.12 -7.98
N VAL A 139 -7.25 2.44 -8.04
CA VAL A 139 -7.15 1.01 -8.35
C VAL A 139 -6.78 0.27 -7.07
N THR A 140 -7.61 -0.69 -6.67
CA THR A 140 -7.42 -1.51 -5.47
C THR A 140 -7.25 -2.96 -5.89
N LYS A 141 -6.23 -3.65 -5.38
CA LYS A 141 -5.98 -5.08 -5.61
C LYS A 141 -6.17 -5.87 -4.31
N LYS A 142 -6.89 -7.00 -4.36
CA LYS A 142 -7.29 -7.81 -3.19
C LYS A 142 -6.13 -8.21 -2.28
N HIS A 143 -4.95 -8.45 -2.86
CA HIS A 143 -3.72 -8.79 -2.13
C HIS A 143 -2.53 -7.98 -2.65
N GLY A 144 -2.70 -6.67 -2.82
CA GLY A 144 -1.66 -5.82 -3.38
C GLY A 144 -1.76 -4.37 -2.92
N SER A 145 -1.15 -3.49 -3.70
CA SER A 145 -1.20 -2.06 -3.44
C SER A 145 -2.52 -1.43 -3.88
N ILE A 146 -2.83 -0.30 -3.26
CA ILE A 146 -3.79 0.68 -3.76
C ILE A 146 -3.00 1.73 -4.54
N THR A 147 -3.47 2.09 -5.73
CA THR A 147 -2.90 3.17 -6.54
C THR A 147 -3.95 4.23 -6.77
N GLU A 148 -3.67 5.45 -6.34
CA GLU A 148 -4.52 6.63 -6.54
C GLU A 148 -3.77 7.59 -7.48
N GLU A 149 -4.44 8.08 -8.51
CA GLU A 149 -3.90 9.03 -9.47
C GLU A 149 -4.84 10.22 -9.60
N THR A 150 -4.27 11.43 -9.69
CA THR A 150 -5.00 12.65 -10.04
C THR A 150 -4.47 13.20 -11.36
N LEU A 151 -5.37 13.77 -12.14
CA LEU A 151 -5.04 14.39 -13.41
C LEU A 151 -5.38 15.88 -13.36
N LYS A 152 -4.49 16.70 -13.94
CA LYS A 152 -4.71 18.14 -14.15
C LYS A 152 -4.46 18.45 -15.61
N ALA A 153 -5.43 19.10 -16.26
CA ALA A 153 -5.39 19.38 -17.69
C ALA A 153 -5.04 18.12 -18.53
N ASN A 154 -5.70 17.00 -18.21
CA ASN A 154 -5.52 15.68 -18.86
C ASN A 154 -4.11 15.07 -18.76
N LYS A 155 -3.28 15.55 -17.83
CA LYS A 155 -1.96 14.99 -17.55
C LYS A 155 -1.91 14.49 -16.12
N LEU A 156 -1.17 13.40 -15.90
CA LEU A 156 -0.91 12.88 -14.57
C LEU A 156 -0.24 13.97 -13.73
N ASP A 157 -0.85 14.32 -12.61
CA ASP A 157 -0.41 15.41 -11.72
C ASP A 157 0.19 14.83 -10.43
N SER A 158 -0.46 13.80 -9.88
CA SER A 158 0.03 13.07 -8.72
C SER A 158 -0.31 11.58 -8.78
N LYS A 159 0.49 10.79 -8.07
CA LYS A 159 0.31 9.35 -7.88
C LYS A 159 0.63 8.99 -6.45
N LYS A 160 -0.28 8.28 -5.79
CA LYS A 160 -0.09 7.72 -4.46
C LYS A 160 -0.21 6.21 -4.52
N ILE A 161 0.72 5.52 -3.87
CA ILE A 161 0.75 4.07 -3.77
C ILE A 161 0.75 3.71 -2.29
N THR A 162 -0.34 3.12 -1.82
CA THR A 162 -0.39 2.48 -0.50
C THR A 162 -0.08 1.00 -0.69
N ARG A 163 1.03 0.52 -0.15
CA ARG A 163 1.46 -0.88 -0.27
C ARG A 163 0.66 -1.77 0.68
N SER A 164 0.75 -3.08 0.49
CA SER A 164 0.08 -4.07 1.34
C SER A 164 0.61 -4.12 2.79
N ASN A 165 1.79 -3.54 3.03
CA ASN A 165 2.38 -3.37 4.36
C ASN A 165 2.09 -1.98 4.97
N ASP A 166 1.10 -1.27 4.42
CA ASP A 166 0.63 0.07 4.81
C ASP A 166 1.62 1.23 4.62
N THR A 167 2.81 0.96 4.09
CA THR A 167 3.72 2.03 3.69
C THR A 167 3.18 2.77 2.47
N VAL A 168 3.47 4.07 2.38
CA VAL A 168 2.92 4.95 1.36
C VAL A 168 4.03 5.60 0.55
N LEU A 169 3.88 5.63 -0.77
CA LEU A 169 4.74 6.36 -1.69
C LEU A 169 3.91 7.38 -2.47
N GLU A 170 4.23 8.66 -2.33
CA GLU A 170 3.51 9.78 -2.92
C GLU A 170 4.42 10.53 -3.89
N TYR A 171 3.98 10.63 -5.14
CA TYR A 171 4.59 11.45 -6.18
C TYR A 171 3.68 12.62 -6.49
N SER A 172 4.25 13.81 -6.60
CA SER A 172 3.52 15.03 -6.96
C SER A 172 4.35 15.85 -7.94
N GLN A 173 3.68 16.77 -8.65
CA GLN A 173 4.29 17.53 -9.73
C GLN A 173 4.89 16.59 -10.78
N MET A 174 4.10 15.60 -11.19
CA MET A 174 4.49 14.64 -12.21
C MET A 174 4.56 15.31 -13.58
N THR A 175 5.59 14.98 -14.36
CA THR A 175 5.65 15.37 -15.78
C THR A 175 5.14 14.25 -16.67
N ASP A 176 5.34 13.00 -16.23
CA ASP A 176 4.84 11.77 -16.84
C ASP A 176 4.84 10.63 -15.80
N ALA A 177 4.55 9.40 -16.23
CA ALA A 177 4.44 8.25 -15.33
C ALA A 177 5.76 7.83 -14.66
N ASP A 178 6.90 8.22 -15.22
CA ASP A 178 8.24 7.84 -14.81
C ASP A 178 9.04 9.03 -14.23
N ASN A 179 8.45 10.23 -14.14
CA ASN A 179 9.14 11.44 -13.69
C ASN A 179 8.26 12.32 -12.79
N ALA A 180 8.78 12.70 -11.63
CA ALA A 180 8.16 13.62 -10.68
C ALA A 180 9.23 14.41 -9.91
N THR A 181 9.04 15.72 -9.74
CA THR A 181 9.99 16.57 -9.02
C THR A 181 9.94 16.34 -7.51
N LYS A 182 8.83 15.82 -6.98
CA LYS A 182 8.67 15.51 -5.56
C LYS A 182 8.15 14.08 -5.36
N ALA A 183 8.87 13.33 -4.53
CA ALA A 183 8.53 12.01 -4.02
C ALA A 183 8.64 12.01 -2.49
N VAL A 184 7.69 11.39 -1.81
CA VAL A 184 7.71 11.16 -0.36
C VAL A 184 7.39 9.71 -0.10
N GLU A 185 8.24 9.01 0.64
CA GLU A 185 7.92 7.69 1.17
C GLU A 185 7.69 7.80 2.67
N THR A 186 6.53 7.34 3.13
CA THR A 186 6.21 7.16 4.54
C THR A 186 6.24 5.67 4.86
N LEU A 187 7.22 5.27 5.65
CA LEU A 187 7.34 3.91 6.18
C LEU A 187 6.45 3.72 7.41
N LYS A 188 6.48 2.52 8.01
CA LYS A 188 5.88 2.33 9.33
C LYS A 188 6.54 3.26 10.35
N ASN A 189 5.85 3.47 11.47
CA ASN A 189 6.29 4.36 12.54
C ASN A 189 6.45 5.83 12.10
N GLY A 190 5.80 6.22 10.99
CA GLY A 190 5.78 7.60 10.51
C GLY A 190 7.12 8.11 10.00
N ILE A 191 8.10 7.23 9.73
CA ILE A 191 9.41 7.61 9.21
C ILE A 191 9.25 8.05 7.75
N LYS A 192 9.65 9.29 7.46
CA LYS A 192 9.52 9.88 6.12
C LYS A 192 10.87 10.11 5.46
N PHE A 193 10.94 9.74 4.19
CA PHE A 193 12.03 10.12 3.30
C PHE A 193 11.47 10.99 2.17
N GLU A 194 12.24 11.97 1.72
CA GLU A 194 11.83 12.91 0.67
C GLU A 194 12.83 12.94 -0.48
N GLY A 195 12.36 13.14 -1.70
CA GLY A 195 13.21 13.25 -2.87
C GLY A 195 12.41 13.36 -4.15
N ASN A 196 12.77 12.58 -5.17
CA ASN A 196 12.20 12.70 -6.52
C ASN A 196 12.13 11.35 -7.26
N LEU A 197 11.44 11.35 -8.40
CA LEU A 197 11.33 10.24 -9.34
C LEU A 197 11.89 10.68 -10.69
N VAL A 198 12.86 9.94 -11.22
CA VAL A 198 13.47 10.23 -12.54
C VAL A 198 13.68 8.92 -13.29
N GLY A 199 13.14 8.82 -14.51
CA GLY A 199 13.27 7.63 -15.35
C GLY A 199 12.74 6.35 -14.69
N GLY A 200 11.73 6.46 -13.83
CA GLY A 200 11.16 5.34 -13.07
C GLY A 200 11.93 4.95 -11.81
N LYS A 201 13.07 5.61 -11.52
CA LYS A 201 13.86 5.42 -10.30
C LYS A 201 13.52 6.48 -9.27
N THR A 202 13.11 6.04 -8.08
CA THR A 202 12.83 6.93 -6.96
C THR A 202 14.07 7.07 -6.10
N THR A 203 14.50 8.30 -5.83
CA THR A 203 15.63 8.58 -4.93
C THR A 203 15.12 9.44 -3.79
N LEU A 204 15.25 8.95 -2.56
CA LEU A 204 14.74 9.60 -1.36
C LEU A 204 15.89 9.78 -0.36
N LYS A 205 15.87 10.86 0.40
CA LYS A 205 16.94 11.23 1.31
C LYS A 205 16.39 11.59 2.69
N LEU A 206 17.21 11.33 3.68
CA LEU A 206 17.05 11.77 5.06
C LEU A 206 18.41 12.29 5.54
N VAL A 207 18.44 13.53 6.01
CA VAL A 207 19.67 14.20 6.45
C VAL A 207 19.67 14.35 7.97
N GLU A 208 20.80 14.01 8.59
CA GLU A 208 21.09 14.22 10.01
C GLU A 208 22.53 14.71 10.17
N GLY A 209 22.71 15.99 10.50
CA GLY A 209 24.03 16.62 10.54
C GLY A 209 24.73 16.54 9.18
N THR A 210 25.93 15.95 9.16
CA THR A 210 26.73 15.71 7.95
C THR A 210 26.38 14.40 7.23
N VAL A 211 25.54 13.57 7.84
CA VAL A 211 25.12 12.27 7.32
C VAL A 211 23.88 12.43 6.44
N THR A 212 23.94 11.89 5.23
CA THR A 212 22.80 11.72 4.32
C THR A 212 22.55 10.23 4.10
N LEU A 213 21.43 9.74 4.60
CA LEU A 213 20.90 8.42 4.29
C LEU A 213 20.06 8.52 3.01
N THR A 214 20.47 7.81 1.97
CA THR A 214 19.77 7.77 0.68
C THR A 214 19.12 6.42 0.50
N ARG A 215 17.85 6.42 0.14
CA ARG A 215 17.06 5.25 -0.17
C ARG A 215 16.62 5.34 -1.63
N GLU A 216 16.99 4.33 -2.41
CA GLU A 216 16.60 4.20 -3.80
C GLU A 216 15.60 3.07 -3.98
N ILE A 217 14.63 3.30 -4.86
CA ILE A 217 13.65 2.30 -5.30
C ILE A 217 13.73 2.27 -6.83
N GLU A 218 14.23 1.17 -7.36
CA GLU A 218 14.33 0.92 -8.79
C GLU A 218 12.94 0.67 -9.41
N LYS A 219 12.84 0.72 -10.73
CA LYS A 219 11.57 0.55 -11.45
C LYS A 219 10.91 -0.83 -11.21
N ASP A 220 11.70 -1.85 -10.92
CA ASP A 220 11.22 -3.20 -10.54
C ASP A 220 10.86 -3.32 -9.05
N GLY A 221 10.97 -2.23 -8.28
CA GLY A 221 10.69 -2.17 -6.85
C GLY A 221 11.87 -2.55 -5.96
N LYS A 222 13.04 -2.92 -6.52
CA LYS A 222 14.23 -3.24 -5.71
C LYS A 222 14.71 -2.03 -4.92
N VAL A 223 15.09 -2.31 -3.68
CA VAL A 223 15.53 -1.32 -2.71
C VAL A 223 17.04 -1.34 -2.59
N LYS A 224 17.65 -0.15 -2.61
CA LYS A 224 19.04 0.05 -2.22
C LYS A 224 19.12 1.19 -1.22
N VAL A 225 20.02 1.08 -0.25
CA VAL A 225 20.24 2.11 0.75
C VAL A 225 21.71 2.45 0.79
N PHE A 226 22.02 3.74 0.86
CA PHE A 226 23.37 4.27 0.88
C PHE A 226 23.50 5.29 2.01
N LEU A 227 24.70 5.44 2.54
CA LEU A 227 25.01 6.48 3.50
C LEU A 227 26.23 7.24 3.01
N ASN A 228 26.10 8.56 2.93
CA ASN A 228 27.22 9.46 2.69
C ASN A 228 27.39 10.40 3.88
N ASP A 229 28.63 10.64 4.30
CA ASP A 229 28.95 11.56 5.38
C ASP A 229 30.05 12.52 4.93
N THR A 230 29.80 13.82 5.06
CA THR A 230 30.76 14.87 4.74
C THR A 230 31.75 15.17 5.87
N ALA A 231 31.57 14.56 7.05
CA ALA A 231 32.55 14.62 8.12
C ALA A 231 33.91 14.01 7.69
N SER A 232 34.95 14.33 8.46
CA SER A 232 36.32 13.87 8.23
C SER A 232 36.89 13.25 9.51
N GLY A 233 37.89 12.39 9.36
CA GLY A 233 38.54 11.72 10.48
C GLY A 233 37.71 10.59 11.09
N SER A 234 37.92 10.33 12.38
CA SER A 234 37.33 9.18 13.10
C SER A 234 35.82 9.26 13.29
N THR A 235 35.23 10.45 13.21
CA THR A 235 33.77 10.65 13.31
C THR A 235 33.04 10.46 12.00
N LYS A 236 33.75 10.25 10.88
CA LYS A 236 33.14 10.01 9.57
C LYS A 236 32.47 8.64 9.52
N LYS A 237 31.20 8.63 9.13
CA LYS A 237 30.41 7.42 8.93
C LYS A 237 30.61 6.93 7.50
N THR A 238 30.79 5.64 7.37
CA THR A 238 30.76 4.91 6.10
C THR A 238 29.74 3.78 6.22
N ALA A 239 29.24 3.27 5.10
CA ALA A 239 28.34 2.15 5.15
C ALA A 239 28.47 1.20 3.96
N THR A 240 28.06 -0.04 4.16
CA THR A 240 27.96 -1.06 3.13
C THR A 240 26.56 -1.63 3.12
N TRP A 241 25.94 -1.67 1.94
CA TRP A 241 24.64 -2.28 1.72
C TRP A 241 24.78 -3.74 1.33
N GLN A 242 24.02 -4.61 1.98
CA GLN A 242 23.89 -6.01 1.63
C GLN A 242 22.47 -6.29 1.13
N GLU A 243 22.35 -6.51 -0.20
CA GLU A 243 21.06 -6.74 -0.87
C GLU A 243 20.38 -8.03 -0.37
N ALA A 244 21.15 -9.08 -0.07
CA ALA A 244 20.59 -10.37 0.34
C ALA A 244 19.80 -10.31 1.66
N THR A 245 20.14 -9.36 2.54
CA THR A 245 19.55 -9.23 3.88
C THR A 245 18.90 -7.87 4.10
N ASN A 246 18.83 -7.01 3.07
CA ASN A 246 18.38 -5.63 3.17
C ASN A 246 19.00 -4.87 4.35
N THR A 247 20.32 -5.06 4.54
CA THR A 247 21.04 -4.53 5.71
C THR A 247 22.06 -3.48 5.29
N LEU A 248 22.04 -2.35 5.98
CA LEU A 248 23.06 -1.31 5.89
C LEU A 248 23.95 -1.37 7.14
N THR A 249 25.19 -1.84 6.98
CA THR A 249 26.18 -1.85 8.05
C THR A 249 26.91 -0.52 8.09
N ILE A 250 26.79 0.23 9.19
CA ILE A 250 27.43 1.53 9.39
C ILE A 250 28.72 1.33 10.18
N SER A 251 29.80 1.95 9.70
CA SER A 251 31.12 1.95 10.32
C SER A 251 31.63 3.36 10.57
N ALA A 252 32.40 3.53 11.65
CA ALA A 252 33.15 4.74 11.97
C ALA A 252 34.49 4.32 12.57
N ASP A 253 35.54 5.12 12.38
CA ASP A 253 36.90 4.81 12.85
C ASP A 253 37.36 3.37 12.48
N SER A 254 37.05 2.96 11.25
CA SER A 254 37.33 1.61 10.71
C SER A 254 36.70 0.43 11.47
N LYS A 255 35.67 0.67 12.29
CA LYS A 255 34.93 -0.36 13.02
C LYS A 255 33.45 -0.32 12.69
N LYS A 256 32.83 -1.49 12.55
CA LYS A 256 31.37 -1.57 12.47
C LYS A 256 30.77 -1.07 13.78
N THR A 257 29.71 -0.29 13.67
CA THR A 257 29.05 0.32 14.83
C THR A 257 27.63 -0.22 15.00
N LYS A 258 26.90 -0.37 13.89
CA LYS A 258 25.52 -0.84 13.90
C LYS A 258 25.08 -1.34 12.52
N ASP A 259 24.09 -2.23 12.53
CA ASP A 259 23.33 -2.62 11.36
C ASP A 259 21.95 -1.96 11.41
N LEU A 260 21.52 -1.41 10.27
CA LEU A 260 20.15 -1.02 10.01
C LEU A 260 19.53 -2.00 9.01
N VAL A 261 18.48 -2.72 9.42
CA VAL A 261 17.80 -3.69 8.55
C VAL A 261 16.47 -3.10 8.11
N PHE A 262 16.23 -3.04 6.79
CA PHE A 262 15.00 -2.54 6.20
C PHE A 262 14.09 -3.73 5.87
N LEU A 263 13.07 -3.93 6.71
CA LEU A 263 12.22 -5.12 6.65
C LEU A 263 11.10 -4.97 5.62
N THR A 264 10.65 -6.09 5.07
CA THR A 264 9.58 -6.14 4.07
C THR A 264 8.23 -5.70 4.62
N ASP A 265 8.05 -5.75 5.93
CA ASP A 265 6.85 -5.27 6.61
C ASP A 265 6.80 -3.73 6.73
N GLY A 266 7.83 -3.03 6.26
CA GLY A 266 7.91 -1.57 6.25
C GLY A 266 8.55 -0.96 7.50
N THR A 267 9.05 -1.76 8.44
CA THR A 267 9.80 -1.29 9.61
C THR A 267 11.32 -1.26 9.36
N ILE A 268 12.04 -0.58 10.25
CA ILE A 268 13.51 -0.58 10.29
C ILE A 268 13.93 -1.09 11.67
N THR A 269 14.93 -1.98 11.73
CA THR A 269 15.56 -2.36 13.00
C THR A 269 17.00 -1.88 13.08
N VAL A 270 17.47 -1.60 14.28
CA VAL A 270 18.87 -1.29 14.58
C VAL A 270 19.45 -2.32 15.54
N GLN A 271 20.69 -2.74 15.29
CA GLN A 271 21.47 -3.54 16.23
C GLN A 271 22.91 -3.04 16.29
N LYS A 272 23.49 -2.96 17.48
CA LYS A 272 24.86 -2.47 17.67
C LYS A 272 25.88 -3.60 17.54
N TYR A 273 27.10 -3.24 17.13
CA TYR A 273 28.27 -4.08 17.28
C TYR A 273 28.96 -3.83 18.63
N ASN A 274 29.74 -4.80 19.07
CA ASN A 274 30.67 -4.67 20.18
C ASN A 274 31.73 -3.58 19.91
N THR A 275 32.46 -3.17 20.95
CA THR A 275 33.52 -2.14 20.83
C THR A 275 34.62 -2.48 19.83
N ALA A 276 34.83 -3.77 19.54
CA ALA A 276 35.77 -4.24 18.53
C ALA A 276 35.24 -4.10 17.09
N GLY A 277 33.93 -3.92 16.90
CA GLY A 277 33.28 -3.84 15.59
C GLY A 277 33.21 -5.18 14.85
N THR A 278 33.26 -6.32 15.55
CA THR A 278 33.37 -7.66 14.96
C THR A 278 32.12 -8.51 15.14
N ALA A 279 31.40 -8.34 16.25
CA ALA A 279 30.20 -9.12 16.55
C ALA A 279 29.05 -8.19 16.94
N LEU A 280 27.84 -8.56 16.52
CA LEU A 280 26.61 -7.92 17.00
C LEU A 280 26.39 -8.24 18.48
N GLU A 281 25.90 -7.26 19.23
CA GLU A 281 25.54 -7.40 20.64
C GLU A 281 24.04 -7.25 20.85
N GLY A 282 23.53 -7.89 21.90
CA GLY A 282 22.11 -7.84 22.26
C GLY A 282 21.20 -8.40 21.17
N SER A 283 20.05 -7.75 20.98
CA SER A 283 19.07 -8.10 19.96
C SER A 283 18.70 -6.87 19.14
N ALA A 284 18.33 -7.08 17.88
CA ALA A 284 17.84 -6.00 17.03
C ALA A 284 16.57 -5.37 17.63
N ALA A 285 16.55 -4.04 17.69
CA ALA A 285 15.42 -3.26 18.17
C ALA A 285 14.77 -2.52 17.00
N GLU A 286 13.45 -2.53 16.92
CA GLU A 286 12.70 -1.75 15.93
C GLU A 286 12.80 -0.26 16.24
N ILE A 287 13.10 0.54 15.22
CA ILE A 287 13.09 2.00 15.27
C ILE A 287 11.65 2.50 15.30
N LYS A 288 11.27 3.18 16.39
CA LYS A 288 9.88 3.56 16.69
C LYS A 288 9.44 4.91 16.15
N ASP A 289 10.38 5.73 15.66
CA ASP A 289 10.08 6.98 15.00
C ASP A 289 11.29 7.54 14.22
N LEU A 290 11.10 8.71 13.62
CA LEU A 290 12.15 9.43 12.90
C LEU A 290 13.31 9.90 13.80
N SER A 291 13.04 10.21 15.07
CA SER A 291 14.06 10.69 16.03
C SER A 291 15.02 9.57 16.41
N GLU A 292 14.51 8.36 16.63
CA GLU A 292 15.31 7.17 16.85
C GLU A 292 16.16 6.81 15.63
N LEU A 293 15.60 6.91 14.42
CA LEU A 293 16.40 6.71 13.19
C LEU A 293 17.54 7.71 13.10
N LYS A 294 17.24 9.01 13.33
CA LYS A 294 18.27 10.06 13.34
C LYS A 294 19.32 9.82 14.41
N SER A 295 18.92 9.36 15.60
CA SER A 295 19.84 8.98 16.67
C SER A 295 20.70 7.79 16.29
N ALA A 296 20.19 6.86 15.49
CA ALA A 296 20.98 5.78 14.91
C ALA A 296 21.94 6.27 13.81
N LEU A 297 21.74 7.43 13.19
CA LEU A 297 22.67 7.99 12.20
C LEU A 297 23.78 8.85 12.84
N LYS A 298 23.58 9.30 14.08
CA LYS A 298 24.62 9.90 14.92
C LYS A 298 25.69 8.87 15.29
#